data_AF-A0A953H011-F1
#
_entry.id   AF-A0A953H011-F1
#
_cell.length_a   1.000
_cell.length_b   1.000
_cell.length_c   1.000
_cell.angle_alpha   90.00
_cell.angle_beta   90.00
_cell.angle_gamma   90.00
#
_symmetry.space_group_name_H-M   'P 1'
#
loop_
_entity.id
_entity.type
_entity.pdbx_description
1 polymer ?
#
loop_
_entity_poly.entity_id
_entity_poly.type
_entity_poly.pdbx_seq_one_letter_code
_entity_poly.pdbx_strand_id
1 'polypeptide(L)'
;MFMQTRINHLVPLLLIAVLGVCDAVRPGEVKACFYTPYDFKVSDAKQSDLKLIFDGTYDEEQKKRDPHFFHEELASLEATADSKKDDLDFQDHLAYVTYRTGKLRQAEAMWVSLLQRDPNRFPTLCNYGTYCELVGRYDDATTMIAKAAMLRKDVRSGAEELHLKKLEFLRKLRADNKSGEKHLWLDELTPQWLPRTAPPLKFKDYTPPDNLQQGLIELLRQFPKYGEAWLVLGMLLENESKFDRARLCYMKARGSGTSQAVVLNGYLKLFAPYSAEMDSTKSTGRNLLWLFLACVGAFAIYKAWLMGKDVFQDVQRAKEEKKAAEERKKKMGRR
;
A
#
# COMPACT_ATOMS: atom_id res chain seq x y z
N MET A 1 20.71 -2.01 -70.48
CA MET A 1 19.24 -1.86 -70.43
C MET A 1 18.73 -2.79 -69.33
N PHE A 2 18.21 -2.20 -68.25
CA PHE A 2 17.46 -2.82 -67.12
C PHE A 2 18.04 -4.04 -66.39
N MET A 3 18.61 -3.82 -65.20
CA MET A 3 18.02 -4.24 -63.91
C MET A 3 18.99 -3.92 -62.76
N GLN A 4 18.97 -2.67 -62.33
CA GLN A 4 19.57 -2.22 -61.07
C GLN A 4 18.51 -1.39 -60.35
N THR A 5 17.68 -2.02 -59.51
CA THR A 5 16.76 -1.25 -58.66
C THR A 5 16.23 -2.06 -57.48
N ARG A 6 16.33 -1.44 -56.29
CA ARG A 6 15.54 -1.67 -55.07
C ARG A 6 15.98 -2.79 -54.12
N ILE A 7 17.13 -2.57 -53.47
CA ILE A 7 17.33 -2.96 -52.07
C ILE A 7 17.82 -1.70 -51.36
N ASN A 8 16.92 -0.83 -50.89
CA ASN A 8 17.29 0.33 -50.05
C ASN A 8 16.10 1.01 -49.32
N HIS A 9 15.03 0.28 -49.00
CA HIS A 9 13.90 0.86 -48.23
C HIS A 9 13.38 0.01 -47.06
N LEU A 10 14.10 -1.05 -46.65
CA LEU A 10 13.68 -1.92 -45.54
C LEU A 10 14.55 -1.84 -44.27
N VAL A 11 15.45 -0.87 -44.20
CA VAL A 11 16.38 -0.71 -43.05
C VAL A 11 15.99 0.39 -42.03
N PRO A 12 15.14 1.41 -42.31
CA PRO A 12 14.75 2.36 -41.25
C PRO A 12 13.59 1.86 -40.36
N LEU A 13 12.80 0.87 -40.81
CA LEU A 13 11.61 0.41 -40.07
C LEU A 13 11.92 -0.68 -39.03
N LEU A 14 13.03 -1.42 -39.18
CA LEU A 14 13.44 -2.39 -38.17
C LEU A 14 14.22 -1.77 -36.99
N LEU A 15 14.81 -0.58 -37.18
CA LEU A 15 15.52 0.12 -36.09
C LEU A 15 14.57 0.86 -35.13
N ILE A 16 13.34 1.15 -35.56
CA ILE A 16 12.31 1.76 -34.71
C ILE A 16 11.61 0.70 -33.83
N ALA A 17 11.61 -0.56 -34.24
CA ALA A 17 11.01 -1.66 -33.46
C ALA A 17 11.88 -2.13 -32.27
N VAL A 18 13.20 -1.87 -32.28
CA VAL A 18 14.09 -2.22 -31.16
C VAL A 18 14.21 -1.09 -30.13
N LEU A 19 13.78 0.13 -30.47
CA LEU A 19 13.70 1.29 -29.55
C LEU A 19 12.27 1.57 -29.06
N GLY A 20 11.29 0.74 -29.45
CA GLY A 20 9.85 1.02 -29.32
C GLY A 20 9.13 0.44 -28.08
N VAL A 21 9.84 -0.16 -27.13
CA VAL A 21 9.24 -0.62 -25.85
C VAL A 21 10.09 -0.19 -24.65
N CYS A 22 10.72 0.98 -24.74
CA CYS A 22 10.86 1.82 -23.56
C CYS A 22 9.66 2.76 -23.59
N ASP A 23 8.46 2.21 -23.36
CA ASP A 23 7.31 3.03 -23.02
C ASP A 23 7.79 4.01 -21.96
N ALA A 24 7.63 5.30 -22.28
CA ALA A 24 7.97 6.40 -21.42
C ALA A 24 7.14 6.26 -20.15
N VAL A 25 7.64 5.46 -19.19
CA VAL A 25 7.23 5.52 -17.80
C VAL A 25 7.42 6.98 -17.45
N ARG A 26 6.32 7.71 -17.37
CA ARG A 26 6.38 9.13 -17.05
C ARG A 26 7.11 9.19 -15.71
N PRO A 27 8.27 9.87 -15.62
CA PRO A 27 8.93 10.05 -14.34
C PRO A 27 7.92 10.70 -13.40
N GLY A 28 7.43 9.93 -12.42
CA GLY A 28 6.31 10.30 -11.55
C GLY A 28 5.24 9.23 -11.31
N GLU A 29 5.04 8.25 -12.20
CA GLU A 29 3.99 7.22 -12.01
C GLU A 29 4.40 6.04 -11.12
N VAL A 30 5.69 5.70 -11.11
CA VAL A 30 6.26 4.67 -10.22
C VAL A 30 6.81 5.37 -8.99
N LYS A 31 5.97 5.49 -7.97
CA LYS A 31 6.35 6.04 -6.67
C LYS A 31 7.15 4.99 -5.90
N ALA A 32 8.45 5.20 -5.77
CA ALA A 32 9.26 4.52 -4.76
C ALA A 32 9.64 5.51 -3.65
N CYS A 33 9.69 5.05 -2.40
CA CYS A 33 10.25 5.85 -1.30
C CYS A 33 11.78 5.72 -1.32
N PHE A 34 12.48 6.81 -0.99
CA PHE A 34 13.95 6.85 -0.95
C PHE A 34 14.44 7.04 0.49
N TYR A 35 15.74 6.89 0.75
CA TYR A 35 16.35 7.31 2.01
C TYR A 35 16.55 8.83 1.97
N THR A 36 15.63 9.55 2.60
CA THR A 36 15.56 11.01 2.63
C THR A 36 14.95 11.48 3.96
N PRO A 37 15.05 12.77 4.31
CA PRO A 37 14.38 13.31 5.50
C PRO A 37 12.85 13.08 5.51
N TYR A 38 12.24 12.84 4.34
CA TYR A 38 10.80 12.73 4.15
C TYR A 38 10.26 11.30 4.16
N ASP A 39 11.12 10.31 3.90
CA ASP A 39 10.74 8.94 3.59
C ASP A 39 11.38 7.96 4.59
N PHE A 40 12.52 7.35 4.26
CA PHE A 40 13.23 6.43 5.17
C PHE A 40 14.37 7.12 5.90
N LYS A 41 14.37 7.01 7.23
CA LYS A 41 15.49 7.39 8.09
C LYS A 41 16.48 6.24 8.20
N VAL A 42 17.76 6.55 8.08
CA VAL A 42 18.85 5.57 8.02
C VAL A 42 19.10 4.91 9.39
N SER A 43 18.72 5.57 10.48
CA SER A 43 18.88 5.13 11.86
C SER A 43 17.83 4.12 12.32
N ASP A 44 16.67 4.08 11.66
CA ASP A 44 15.49 3.44 12.21
C ASP A 44 15.38 2.01 11.68
N ALA A 45 15.55 1.03 12.57
CA ALA A 45 15.50 -0.40 12.22
C ALA A 45 14.12 -0.85 11.71
N LYS A 46 13.04 -0.18 12.13
CA LYS A 46 11.66 -0.42 11.72
C LYS A 46 10.94 0.93 11.61
N GLN A 47 10.26 1.15 10.51
CA GLN A 47 9.55 2.41 10.24
C GLN A 47 8.10 2.19 9.81
N SER A 48 7.73 0.96 9.45
CA SER A 48 6.42 0.60 8.94
C SER A 48 5.81 -0.57 9.70
N ASP A 49 4.49 -0.70 9.63
CA ASP A 49 3.76 -1.86 10.12
C ASP A 49 2.56 -2.18 9.21
N LEU A 50 1.90 -3.31 9.48
CA LEU A 50 0.73 -3.74 8.72
C LEU A 50 -0.37 -2.68 8.70
N LYS A 51 -0.59 -1.98 9.81
CA LYS A 51 -1.66 -1.00 9.91
C LYS A 51 -1.38 0.17 8.97
N LEU A 52 -0.17 0.72 9.00
CA LEU A 52 0.23 1.85 8.17
C LEU A 52 0.14 1.57 6.66
N ILE A 53 0.54 0.37 6.21
CA ILE A 53 0.44 0.00 4.78
C ILE A 53 -0.99 -0.29 4.30
N PHE A 54 -1.92 -0.58 5.22
CA PHE A 54 -3.33 -0.81 4.88
C PHE A 54 -4.17 0.46 4.98
N ASP A 55 -3.92 1.31 5.97
CA ASP A 55 -4.67 2.53 6.23
C ASP A 55 -4.43 3.62 5.17
N GLY A 56 -3.51 3.40 4.23
CA GLY A 56 -3.20 4.33 3.16
C GLY A 56 -2.49 5.59 3.64
N THR A 57 -2.00 5.61 4.88
CA THR A 57 -1.35 6.77 5.49
C THR A 57 -0.17 7.26 4.64
N TYR A 58 0.62 6.32 4.11
CA TYR A 58 1.72 6.64 3.19
C TYR A 58 1.24 7.22 1.86
N ASP A 59 0.13 6.72 1.31
CA ASP A 59 -0.40 7.25 0.06
C ASP A 59 -0.86 8.70 0.26
N GLU A 60 -1.48 9.02 1.41
CA GLU A 60 -1.87 10.39 1.77
C GLU A 60 -0.66 11.31 1.95
N GLU A 61 0.41 10.87 2.63
CA GLU A 61 1.65 11.64 2.73
C GLU A 61 2.30 11.88 1.37
N GLN A 62 2.32 10.87 0.50
CA GLN A 62 2.84 10.99 -0.87
C GLN A 62 1.93 11.78 -1.80
N LYS A 63 0.65 12.00 -1.46
CA LYS A 63 -0.26 12.89 -2.21
C LYS A 63 -0.01 14.36 -1.86
N LYS A 64 0.34 14.66 -0.60
CA LYS A 64 0.72 16.02 -0.19
C LYS A 64 1.99 16.52 -0.89
N ARG A 65 2.87 15.58 -1.26
CA ARG A 65 4.11 15.84 -2.02
C ARG A 65 3.83 15.75 -3.52
N ASP A 66 3.12 16.74 -4.04
CA ASP A 66 2.84 16.86 -5.47
C ASP A 66 4.07 17.39 -6.26
N PRO A 67 4.02 17.48 -7.61
CA PRO A 67 5.14 18.01 -8.38
C PRO A 67 5.54 19.44 -7.99
N HIS A 68 4.58 20.27 -7.59
CA HIS A 68 4.83 21.66 -7.21
C HIS A 68 5.68 21.74 -5.94
N PHE A 69 5.36 20.93 -4.93
CA PHE A 69 6.18 20.79 -3.71
C PHE A 69 7.65 20.51 -4.04
N PHE A 70 7.94 19.58 -4.96
CA PHE A 70 9.34 19.25 -5.30
C PHE A 70 10.04 20.36 -6.09
N HIS A 71 9.32 21.15 -6.89
CA HIS A 71 9.91 22.30 -7.57
C HIS A 71 10.27 23.42 -6.60
N GLU A 72 9.42 23.69 -5.61
CA GLU A 72 9.72 24.67 -4.55
C GLU A 72 10.89 24.21 -3.68
N GLU A 73 10.87 22.94 -3.25
CA GLU A 73 11.96 22.36 -2.46
C GLU A 73 13.28 22.40 -3.24
N LEU A 74 13.27 22.09 -4.54
CA LEU A 74 14.47 22.15 -5.36
C LEU A 74 15.07 23.56 -5.37
N ALA A 75 14.25 24.59 -5.56
CA ALA A 75 14.71 25.98 -5.56
C ALA A 75 15.33 26.38 -4.20
N SER A 76 14.74 25.92 -3.10
CA SER A 76 15.27 26.17 -1.74
C SER A 76 16.63 25.48 -1.53
N LEU A 77 16.74 24.21 -1.93
CA LEU A 77 17.98 23.46 -1.82
C LEU A 77 19.08 24.03 -2.73
N GLU A 78 18.78 24.36 -4.00
CA GLU A 78 19.73 24.97 -4.94
C GLU A 78 20.29 26.30 -4.40
N ALA A 79 19.46 27.12 -3.72
CA ALA A 79 19.90 28.39 -3.11
C ALA A 79 20.92 28.24 -1.97
N THR A 80 21.03 27.05 -1.36
CA THR A 80 21.96 26.78 -0.25
C THR A 80 23.04 25.75 -0.61
N ALA A 81 23.05 25.25 -1.85
CA ALA A 81 23.90 24.14 -2.26
C ALA A 81 25.40 24.45 -2.13
N ASP A 82 25.82 25.68 -2.44
CA ASP A 82 27.23 26.09 -2.36
C ASP A 82 27.79 26.06 -0.93
N SER A 83 26.99 26.47 0.06
CA SER A 83 27.40 26.46 1.46
C SER A 83 27.39 25.05 2.08
N LYS A 84 26.68 24.11 1.46
CA LYS A 84 26.53 22.71 1.89
C LYS A 84 27.11 21.69 0.91
N LYS A 85 28.07 22.10 0.07
CA LYS A 85 28.71 21.22 -0.93
C LYS A 85 29.40 19.99 -0.32
N ASP A 86 29.87 20.14 0.91
CA ASP A 86 30.62 19.10 1.63
C ASP A 86 29.72 18.19 2.48
N ASP A 87 28.46 18.59 2.71
CA ASP A 87 27.46 17.79 3.43
C ASP A 87 26.85 16.73 2.49
N LEU A 88 27.31 15.48 2.63
CA LEU A 88 26.87 14.36 1.80
C LEU A 88 25.37 14.03 1.97
N ASP A 89 24.80 14.25 3.16
CA ASP A 89 23.38 14.00 3.42
C ASP A 89 22.52 15.02 2.67
N PHE A 90 22.94 16.28 2.70
CA PHE A 90 22.31 17.34 1.92
C PHE A 90 22.40 17.08 0.41
N GLN A 91 23.57 16.69 -0.09
CA GLN A 91 23.76 16.43 -1.52
C GLN A 91 22.96 15.22 -2.01
N ASP A 92 22.85 14.16 -1.21
CA ASP A 92 22.02 12.98 -1.52
C ASP A 92 20.53 13.33 -1.54
N HIS A 93 20.10 14.23 -0.64
CA HIS A 93 18.75 14.76 -0.65
C HIS A 93 18.46 15.63 -1.88
N LEU A 94 19.38 16.53 -2.24
CA LEU A 94 19.28 17.35 -3.45
C LEU A 94 19.20 16.46 -4.70
N ALA A 95 19.96 15.37 -4.77
CA ALA A 95 19.90 14.41 -5.88
C ALA A 95 18.50 13.76 -5.98
N TYR A 96 17.90 13.38 -4.86
CA TYR A 96 16.53 12.88 -4.82
C TYR A 96 15.51 13.92 -5.31
N VAL A 97 15.56 15.16 -4.81
CA VAL A 97 14.60 16.21 -5.23
C VAL A 97 14.80 16.56 -6.72
N THR A 98 16.04 16.56 -7.19
CA THR A 98 16.40 16.70 -8.61
C THR A 98 15.79 15.56 -9.45
N TYR A 99 15.80 14.32 -8.96
CA TYR A 99 15.13 13.20 -9.60
C TYR A 99 13.60 13.40 -9.62
N ARG A 100 13.00 13.82 -8.50
CA ARG A 100 11.54 14.02 -8.36
C ARG A 100 10.99 15.14 -9.25
N THR A 101 11.82 16.09 -9.66
CA THR A 101 11.48 17.15 -10.64
C THR A 101 11.75 16.75 -12.10
N GLY A 102 12.12 15.49 -12.36
CA GLY A 102 12.31 14.95 -13.71
C GLY A 102 13.69 15.21 -14.31
N LYS A 103 14.63 15.82 -13.59
CA LYS A 103 16.01 16.06 -14.06
C LYS A 103 16.89 14.81 -13.91
N LEU A 104 16.49 13.69 -14.53
CA LEU A 104 17.02 12.34 -14.29
C LEU A 104 18.55 12.22 -14.44
N ARG A 105 19.12 12.78 -15.51
CA ARG A 105 20.58 12.71 -15.77
C ARG A 105 21.40 13.49 -14.73
N GLN A 106 20.86 14.61 -14.26
CA GLN A 106 21.53 15.43 -13.25
C GLN A 106 21.54 14.70 -11.90
N ALA A 107 20.39 14.14 -11.48
CA ALA A 107 20.29 13.34 -10.26
C ALA A 107 21.25 12.15 -10.27
N GLU A 108 21.33 11.44 -11.39
CA GLU A 108 22.30 10.35 -11.56
C GLU A 108 23.75 10.83 -11.39
N ALA A 109 24.16 11.89 -12.08
CA ALA A 109 25.51 12.42 -11.97
C ALA A 109 25.88 12.80 -10.52
N MET A 110 24.90 13.32 -9.76
CA MET A 110 25.07 13.63 -8.35
C MET A 110 25.29 12.37 -7.50
N TRP A 111 24.45 11.34 -7.64
CA TRP A 111 24.64 10.09 -6.91
C TRP A 111 25.97 9.39 -7.26
N VAL A 112 26.37 9.40 -8.54
CA VAL A 112 27.67 8.87 -8.96
C VAL A 112 28.82 9.64 -8.30
N SER A 113 28.76 10.97 -8.29
CA SER A 113 29.76 11.83 -7.61
C SER A 113 29.83 11.54 -6.11
N LEU A 114 28.68 11.34 -5.45
CA LEU A 114 28.62 10.96 -4.04
C LEU A 114 29.30 9.61 -3.77
N LEU A 115 29.07 8.61 -4.62
CA LEU A 115 29.72 7.30 -4.49
C LEU A 115 31.21 7.33 -4.86
N GLN A 116 31.67 8.30 -5.65
CA GLN A 116 33.11 8.51 -5.86
C GLN A 116 33.78 9.07 -4.60
N ARG A 117 33.09 9.95 -3.86
CA ARG A 117 33.58 10.55 -2.61
C ARG A 117 33.52 9.58 -1.43
N ASP A 118 32.41 8.85 -1.30
CA ASP A 118 32.20 7.80 -0.32
C ASP A 118 31.56 6.57 -0.97
N PRO A 119 32.38 5.60 -1.43
CA PRO A 119 31.89 4.40 -2.08
C PRO A 119 30.99 3.52 -1.20
N ASN A 120 31.04 3.68 0.12
CA ASN A 120 30.30 2.85 1.07
C ASN A 120 29.16 3.62 1.75
N ARG A 121 28.76 4.78 1.19
CA ARG A 121 27.64 5.56 1.71
C ARG A 121 26.32 4.82 1.52
N PHE A 122 25.87 4.14 2.57
CA PHE A 122 24.68 3.29 2.57
C PHE A 122 23.44 3.96 1.94
N PRO A 123 23.02 5.19 2.33
CA PRO A 123 21.81 5.78 1.77
C PRO A 123 21.93 6.08 0.27
N THR A 124 23.10 6.52 -0.19
CA THR A 124 23.36 6.75 -1.62
C THR A 124 23.34 5.45 -2.41
N LEU A 125 23.89 4.36 -1.89
CA LEU A 125 23.82 3.05 -2.54
C LEU A 125 22.36 2.59 -2.71
N CYS A 126 21.54 2.73 -1.67
CA CYS A 126 20.11 2.40 -1.75
C CYS A 126 19.34 3.32 -2.71
N ASN A 127 19.60 4.64 -2.65
CA ASN A 127 18.94 5.63 -3.49
C ASN A 127 19.30 5.46 -4.97
N TYR A 128 20.59 5.32 -5.27
CA TYR A 128 21.05 5.09 -6.64
C TYR A 128 20.63 3.71 -7.15
N GLY A 129 20.67 2.67 -6.32
CA GLY A 129 20.16 1.34 -6.68
C GLY A 129 18.66 1.36 -7.00
N THR A 130 17.86 2.08 -6.20
CA THR A 130 16.43 2.30 -6.46
C THR A 130 16.22 3.07 -7.76
N TYR A 131 16.97 4.15 -8.00
CA TYR A 131 16.94 4.88 -9.26
C TYR A 131 17.23 3.96 -10.47
N CYS A 132 18.30 3.18 -10.40
CA CYS A 132 18.68 2.22 -11.44
C CYS A 132 17.57 1.21 -11.71
N GLU A 133 16.91 0.69 -10.67
CA GLU A 133 15.75 -0.18 -10.86
C GLU A 133 14.64 0.51 -11.65
N LEU A 134 14.27 1.73 -11.24
CA LEU A 134 13.16 2.47 -11.81
C LEU A 134 13.39 2.85 -13.29
N VAL A 135 14.64 3.03 -13.70
CA VAL A 135 15.01 3.23 -15.11
C VAL A 135 15.34 1.93 -15.86
N GLY A 136 15.11 0.77 -15.23
CA GLY A 136 15.28 -0.54 -15.85
C GLY A 136 16.73 -1.02 -15.94
N ARG A 137 17.67 -0.47 -15.18
CA ARG A 137 19.07 -0.93 -15.11
C ARG A 137 19.25 -1.92 -13.95
N TYR A 138 18.70 -3.12 -14.11
CA TYR A 138 18.64 -4.12 -13.02
C TYR A 138 20.01 -4.62 -12.58
N ASP A 139 21.00 -4.73 -13.46
CA ASP A 139 22.35 -5.19 -13.08
C ASP A 139 23.08 -4.13 -12.21
N ASP A 140 22.96 -2.85 -12.58
CA ASP A 140 23.50 -1.74 -11.77
C ASP A 140 22.77 -1.63 -10.42
N ALA A 141 21.43 -1.74 -10.44
CA ALA A 141 20.63 -1.77 -9.24
C ALA A 141 21.06 -2.91 -8.31
N THR A 142 21.26 -4.12 -8.86
CA THR A 142 21.69 -5.29 -8.10
C THR A 142 23.05 -5.04 -7.46
N THR A 143 23.99 -4.47 -8.20
CA THR A 143 25.32 -4.14 -7.68
C THR A 143 25.25 -3.16 -6.49
N MET A 144 24.47 -2.09 -6.62
CA MET A 144 24.35 -1.07 -5.57
C MET A 144 23.62 -1.59 -4.33
N ILE A 145 22.47 -2.25 -4.50
CA ILE A 145 21.69 -2.81 -3.39
C ILE A 145 22.46 -3.94 -2.70
N ALA A 146 23.21 -4.76 -3.44
CA ALA A 146 24.00 -5.83 -2.85
C ALA A 146 25.10 -5.26 -1.96
N LYS A 147 25.75 -4.18 -2.41
CA LYS A 147 26.72 -3.46 -1.60
C LYS A 147 26.09 -2.87 -0.34
N ALA A 148 24.91 -2.26 -0.45
CA ALA A 148 24.19 -1.72 0.70
C ALA A 148 23.84 -2.81 1.73
N ALA A 149 23.28 -3.94 1.27
CA ALA A 149 22.91 -5.08 2.12
C ALA A 149 24.13 -5.70 2.83
N MET A 150 25.30 -5.74 2.17
CA MET A 150 26.54 -6.20 2.81
C MET A 150 27.03 -5.26 3.91
N LEU A 151 26.89 -3.95 3.73
CA LEU A 151 27.32 -2.94 4.71
C LEU A 151 26.43 -2.95 5.96
N ARG A 152 25.13 -3.19 5.80
CA ARG A 152 24.16 -3.20 6.90
C ARG A 152 23.19 -4.35 6.74
N LYS A 153 23.56 -5.49 7.31
CA LYS A 153 22.70 -6.68 7.40
C LYS A 153 21.46 -6.37 8.23
N ASP A 154 20.32 -6.93 7.83
CA ASP A 154 19.03 -6.82 8.52
C ASP A 154 18.49 -5.39 8.71
N VAL A 155 19.03 -4.41 7.99
CA VAL A 155 18.44 -3.07 7.95
C VAL A 155 17.00 -3.16 7.42
N ARG A 156 16.06 -2.49 8.10
CA ARG A 156 14.62 -2.58 7.81
C ARG A 156 14.12 -4.04 7.78
N SER A 157 14.59 -4.86 8.72
CA SER A 157 14.20 -6.27 8.85
C SER A 157 14.47 -7.09 7.57
N GLY A 158 15.61 -6.84 6.92
CA GLY A 158 16.02 -7.56 5.72
C GLY A 158 15.37 -7.06 4.42
N ALA A 159 14.77 -5.87 4.40
CA ALA A 159 14.12 -5.33 3.20
C ALA A 159 15.06 -5.22 2.00
N GLU A 160 16.35 -4.91 2.20
CA GLU A 160 17.33 -4.82 1.10
C GLU A 160 17.65 -6.21 0.50
N GLU A 161 17.66 -7.26 1.31
CA GLU A 161 17.84 -8.64 0.80
C GLU A 161 16.63 -9.08 -0.02
N LEU A 162 15.42 -8.69 0.40
CA LEU A 162 14.21 -8.88 -0.40
C LEU A 162 14.26 -8.04 -1.69
N HIS A 163 14.78 -6.81 -1.62
CA HIS A 163 14.97 -5.96 -2.80
C HIS A 163 15.91 -6.63 -3.82
N LEU A 164 16.98 -7.31 -3.38
CA LEU A 164 17.83 -8.12 -4.27
C LEU A 164 17.07 -9.26 -4.95
N LYS A 165 16.29 -10.04 -4.18
CA LYS A 165 15.45 -11.09 -4.76
C LYS A 165 14.49 -10.50 -5.81
N LYS A 166 13.96 -9.30 -5.56
CA LYS A 166 13.06 -8.60 -6.48
C LYS A 166 13.78 -8.25 -7.78
N LEU A 167 14.98 -7.71 -7.71
CA LEU A 167 15.79 -7.37 -8.88
C LEU A 167 16.13 -8.63 -9.70
N GLU A 168 16.47 -9.74 -9.04
CA GLU A 168 16.72 -11.01 -9.72
C GLU A 168 15.47 -11.50 -10.46
N PHE A 169 14.30 -11.43 -9.82
CA PHE A 169 13.03 -11.82 -10.43
C PHE A 169 12.64 -10.90 -11.60
N LEU A 170 12.80 -9.58 -11.47
CA LEU A 170 12.55 -8.64 -12.56
C LEU A 170 13.48 -8.89 -13.75
N ARG A 171 14.74 -9.28 -13.51
CA ARG A 171 15.68 -9.71 -14.55
C ARG A 171 15.21 -11.00 -15.24
N LYS A 172 14.73 -12.00 -14.48
CA LYS A 172 14.14 -13.23 -15.04
C LYS A 172 12.92 -12.91 -15.91
N LEU A 173 12.02 -12.03 -15.44
CA LEU A 173 10.85 -11.58 -16.22
C LEU A 173 11.22 -10.83 -17.50
N ARG A 174 12.30 -10.04 -17.48
CA ARG A 174 12.81 -9.38 -18.68
C ARG A 174 13.31 -10.39 -19.72
N ALA A 175 13.97 -11.46 -19.27
CA ALA A 175 14.49 -12.51 -20.15
C ALA A 175 13.38 -13.44 -20.68
N ASP A 176 12.43 -13.80 -19.82
CA ASP A 176 11.24 -14.59 -20.14
C ASP A 176 10.02 -14.03 -19.40
N ASN A 177 9.14 -13.35 -20.14
CA ASN A 177 7.93 -12.73 -19.56
C ASN A 177 6.95 -13.75 -18.96
N LYS A 178 7.06 -15.04 -19.33
CA LYS A 178 6.27 -16.14 -18.76
C LYS A 178 6.93 -16.78 -17.55
N SER A 179 8.14 -16.37 -17.17
CA SER A 179 8.81 -16.87 -15.97
C SER A 179 7.93 -16.70 -14.72
N GLY A 180 7.19 -15.59 -14.65
CA GLY A 180 6.32 -15.29 -13.51
C GLY A 180 5.08 -16.16 -13.40
N GLU A 181 4.73 -16.94 -14.44
CA GLU A 181 3.66 -17.95 -14.37
C GLU A 181 4.15 -19.24 -13.70
N LYS A 182 5.45 -19.54 -13.86
CA LYS A 182 6.10 -20.78 -13.42
C LYS A 182 6.82 -20.65 -12.08
N HIS A 183 7.18 -19.43 -11.70
CA HIS A 183 7.96 -19.12 -10.52
C HIS A 183 7.38 -17.88 -9.84
N LEU A 184 7.31 -17.92 -8.51
CA LEU A 184 7.07 -16.73 -7.71
C LEU A 184 8.35 -15.92 -7.54
N TRP A 185 8.18 -14.65 -7.17
CA TRP A 185 9.32 -13.81 -6.76
C TRP A 185 10.18 -14.45 -5.66
N LEU A 186 9.54 -15.04 -4.65
CA LEU A 186 10.23 -15.88 -3.66
C LEU A 186 10.10 -17.35 -4.10
N ASP A 187 11.14 -17.86 -4.75
CA ASP A 187 11.17 -19.19 -5.35
C ASP A 187 10.77 -20.28 -4.33
N GLU A 188 11.11 -20.10 -3.05
CA GLU A 188 10.81 -21.03 -1.95
C GLU A 188 9.30 -21.20 -1.70
N LEU A 189 8.49 -20.20 -2.09
CA LEU A 189 7.04 -20.23 -1.97
C LEU A 189 6.34 -20.81 -3.20
N THR A 190 7.07 -21.01 -4.31
CA THR A 190 6.50 -21.56 -5.56
C THR A 190 5.82 -22.92 -5.34
N PRO A 191 6.44 -23.91 -4.65
CA PRO A 191 5.78 -25.19 -4.37
C PRO A 191 4.56 -25.07 -3.46
N GLN A 192 4.51 -24.02 -2.64
CA GLN A 192 3.37 -23.76 -1.75
C GLN A 192 2.20 -23.10 -2.49
N TRP A 193 2.47 -22.36 -3.58
CA TRP A 193 1.47 -21.56 -4.30
C TRP A 193 0.90 -22.26 -5.53
N LEU A 194 1.73 -22.76 -6.44
CA LEU A 194 1.26 -23.27 -7.74
C LEU A 194 0.24 -24.42 -7.63
N PRO A 195 0.34 -25.36 -6.67
CA PRO A 195 -0.66 -26.42 -6.53
C PRO A 195 -1.99 -25.96 -5.91
N ARG A 196 -2.10 -24.70 -5.45
CA ARG A 196 -3.28 -24.23 -4.71
C ARG A 196 -4.50 -24.12 -5.63
N THR A 197 -5.56 -24.80 -5.24
CA THR A 197 -6.87 -24.71 -5.91
C THR A 197 -7.89 -23.95 -5.08
N ALA A 198 -7.76 -23.90 -3.75
CA ALA A 198 -8.67 -23.20 -2.85
C ALA A 198 -7.99 -22.75 -1.54
N PRO A 199 -8.45 -21.63 -0.91
CA PRO A 199 -8.12 -21.27 0.46
C PRO A 199 -9.00 -22.04 1.48
N PRO A 200 -8.62 -22.07 2.78
CA PRO A 200 -7.33 -21.67 3.33
C PRO A 200 -6.30 -22.80 3.24
N LEU A 201 -5.04 -22.47 3.00
CA LEU A 201 -3.95 -23.46 3.03
C LEU A 201 -2.80 -22.99 3.91
N LYS A 202 -2.65 -23.67 5.06
CA LYS A 202 -1.42 -23.58 5.84
C LYS A 202 -0.26 -24.18 5.04
N PHE A 203 0.92 -23.59 5.18
CA PHE A 203 2.13 -24.17 4.62
C PHE A 203 2.38 -25.53 5.29
N LYS A 204 2.61 -26.57 4.50
CA LYS A 204 2.88 -27.93 5.02
C LYS A 204 4.35 -28.09 5.39
N ASP A 205 5.22 -27.65 4.47
CA ASP A 205 6.66 -27.93 4.50
C ASP A 205 7.50 -26.64 4.45
N TYR A 206 6.92 -25.52 4.89
CA TYR A 206 7.61 -24.23 4.89
C TYR A 206 7.32 -23.44 6.16
N THR A 207 8.39 -23.10 6.87
CA THR A 207 8.37 -22.16 7.97
C THR A 207 8.98 -20.85 7.48
N PRO A 208 8.17 -19.78 7.35
CA PRO A 208 8.70 -18.47 6.98
C PRO A 208 9.76 -18.00 7.98
N PRO A 209 10.86 -17.35 7.54
CA PRO A 209 11.78 -16.67 8.44
C PRO A 209 11.06 -15.63 9.30
N ASP A 210 11.45 -15.48 10.57
CA ASP A 210 10.78 -14.62 11.55
C ASP A 210 10.64 -13.16 11.08
N ASN A 211 11.65 -12.64 10.38
CA ASN A 211 11.66 -11.25 9.90
C ASN A 211 11.01 -11.07 8.52
N LEU A 212 10.62 -12.15 7.81
CA LEU A 212 10.13 -12.06 6.42
C LEU A 212 8.93 -11.14 6.30
N GLN A 213 7.94 -11.27 7.19
CA GLN A 213 6.75 -10.42 7.15
C GLN A 213 7.09 -8.95 7.35
N GLN A 214 7.99 -8.63 8.29
CA GLN A 214 8.37 -7.23 8.55
C GLN A 214 9.21 -6.67 7.39
N GLY A 215 10.15 -7.44 6.84
CA GLY A 215 10.92 -7.05 5.66
C GLY A 215 10.03 -6.79 4.45
N LEU A 216 8.98 -7.59 4.24
CA LEU A 216 7.97 -7.36 3.19
C LEU A 216 7.20 -6.07 3.39
N ILE A 217 6.83 -5.73 4.63
CA ILE A 217 6.12 -4.49 4.96
C ILE A 217 7.00 -3.27 4.65
N GLU A 218 8.30 -3.34 4.98
CA GLU A 218 9.25 -2.28 4.69
C GLU A 218 9.54 -2.16 3.18
N LEU A 219 9.65 -3.28 2.47
CA LEU A 219 9.77 -3.30 1.01
C LEU A 219 8.51 -2.74 0.34
N LEU A 220 7.32 -3.07 0.83
CA LEU A 220 6.05 -2.56 0.31
C LEU A 220 5.85 -1.07 0.62
N ARG A 221 6.38 -0.56 1.74
CA ARG A 221 6.46 0.89 1.96
C ARG A 221 7.36 1.54 0.90
N GLN A 222 8.46 0.90 0.54
CA GLN A 222 9.35 1.41 -0.51
C GLN A 222 8.71 1.29 -1.90
N PHE A 223 8.04 0.18 -2.20
CA PHE A 223 7.44 -0.13 -3.50
C PHE A 223 5.98 -0.54 -3.33
N PRO A 224 5.07 0.41 -3.07
CA PRO A 224 3.67 0.10 -2.77
C PRO A 224 2.91 -0.53 -3.93
N LYS A 225 3.41 -0.39 -5.16
CA LYS A 225 2.86 -1.00 -6.38
C LYS A 225 3.55 -2.32 -6.76
N TYR A 226 4.34 -2.93 -5.89
CA TYR A 226 4.97 -4.22 -6.21
C TYR A 226 4.02 -5.38 -5.95
N GLY A 227 3.33 -5.84 -7.01
CA GLY A 227 2.27 -6.86 -6.91
C GLY A 227 2.72 -8.18 -6.30
N GLU A 228 3.93 -8.65 -6.59
CA GLU A 228 4.48 -9.90 -6.03
C GLU A 228 4.65 -9.85 -4.52
N ALA A 229 5.10 -8.72 -3.96
CA ALA A 229 5.24 -8.59 -2.51
C ALA A 229 3.89 -8.58 -1.81
N TRP A 230 2.86 -7.98 -2.42
CA TRP A 230 1.50 -8.08 -1.90
C TRP A 230 0.98 -9.51 -1.96
N LEU A 231 1.29 -10.27 -3.01
CA LEU A 231 0.90 -11.68 -3.13
C LEU A 231 1.52 -12.50 -2.00
N VAL A 232 2.84 -12.39 -1.82
CA VAL A 232 3.59 -13.09 -0.76
C VAL A 232 3.05 -12.71 0.62
N LEU A 233 2.85 -11.42 0.90
CA LEU A 233 2.28 -10.98 2.18
C LEU A 233 0.88 -11.57 2.42
N GLY A 234 0.07 -11.67 1.37
CA GLY A 234 -1.23 -12.35 1.43
C GLY A 234 -1.10 -13.82 1.83
N MET A 235 -0.14 -14.54 1.25
CA MET A 235 0.13 -15.94 1.58
C MET A 235 0.55 -16.12 3.04
N LEU A 236 1.42 -15.24 3.56
CA LEU A 236 1.86 -15.30 4.96
C LEU A 236 0.71 -15.05 5.92
N LEU A 237 -0.09 -14.01 5.66
CA LEU A 237 -1.26 -13.67 6.49
C LEU A 237 -2.33 -14.77 6.44
N GLU A 238 -2.51 -15.42 5.30
CA GLU A 238 -3.40 -16.58 5.18
C GLU A 238 -2.90 -17.76 6.02
N ASN A 239 -1.60 -18.05 5.99
CA ASN A 239 -0.98 -19.09 6.82
C ASN A 239 -1.18 -18.82 8.33
N GLU A 240 -1.14 -17.54 8.73
CA GLU A 240 -1.46 -17.07 10.08
C GLU A 240 -2.97 -17.00 10.38
N SER A 241 -3.84 -17.45 9.46
CA SER A 241 -5.31 -17.39 9.57
C SER A 241 -5.89 -15.97 9.69
N LYS A 242 -5.15 -14.95 9.24
CA LYS A 242 -5.58 -13.54 9.16
C LYS A 242 -6.25 -13.26 7.81
N PHE A 243 -7.35 -13.97 7.53
CA PHE A 243 -7.96 -14.05 6.20
C PHE A 243 -8.40 -12.70 5.63
N ASP A 244 -8.95 -11.79 6.41
CA ASP A 244 -9.38 -10.47 5.91
C ASP A 244 -8.22 -9.66 5.35
N ARG A 245 -7.10 -9.64 6.07
CA ARG A 245 -5.88 -8.95 5.64
C ARG A 245 -5.24 -9.67 4.45
N ALA A 246 -5.22 -10.99 4.46
CA ALA A 246 -4.74 -11.79 3.33
C ALA A 246 -5.52 -11.48 2.04
N ARG A 247 -6.87 -11.42 2.12
CA ARG A 247 -7.74 -11.03 1.00
C ARG A 247 -7.42 -9.62 0.51
N LEU A 248 -7.22 -8.68 1.42
CA LEU A 248 -6.85 -7.31 1.06
C LEU A 248 -5.49 -7.26 0.33
N CYS A 249 -4.51 -8.01 0.81
CA CYS A 249 -3.21 -8.19 0.14
C CYS A 249 -3.39 -8.77 -1.27
N TYR A 250 -4.17 -9.84 -1.44
CA TYR A 250 -4.44 -10.42 -2.76
C TYR A 250 -5.14 -9.43 -3.71
N MET A 251 -6.08 -8.63 -3.20
CA MET A 251 -6.70 -7.57 -4.01
C MET A 251 -5.68 -6.50 -4.44
N LYS A 252 -4.79 -6.07 -3.54
CA LYS A 252 -3.69 -5.15 -3.86
C LYS A 252 -2.69 -5.75 -4.83
N ALA A 253 -2.33 -7.03 -4.67
CA ALA A 253 -1.45 -7.76 -5.57
C ALA A 253 -1.99 -7.77 -7.01
N ARG A 254 -3.28 -8.10 -7.17
CA ARG A 254 -3.97 -8.04 -8.45
C ARG A 254 -3.98 -6.62 -9.03
N GLY A 255 -4.38 -5.63 -8.24
CA GLY A 255 -4.43 -4.23 -8.69
C GLY A 255 -3.06 -3.64 -9.05
N SER A 256 -1.99 -4.21 -8.50
CA SER A 256 -0.61 -3.80 -8.71
C SER A 256 0.12 -4.63 -9.78
N GLY A 257 -0.56 -5.55 -10.46
CA GLY A 257 0.00 -6.30 -11.59
C GLY A 257 0.94 -7.44 -11.22
N THR A 258 0.55 -8.32 -10.30
CA THR A 258 1.27 -9.60 -10.08
C THR A 258 1.24 -10.50 -11.33
N SER A 259 2.32 -11.22 -11.59
CA SER A 259 2.42 -12.23 -12.64
C SER A 259 1.44 -13.40 -12.45
N GLN A 260 0.92 -13.57 -11.23
CA GLN A 260 -0.05 -14.60 -10.87
C GLN A 260 -1.51 -14.13 -10.97
N ALA A 261 -1.79 -12.99 -11.64
CA ALA A 261 -3.11 -12.36 -11.64
C ALA A 261 -4.24 -13.29 -12.14
N VAL A 262 -3.98 -14.14 -13.13
CA VAL A 262 -4.97 -15.09 -13.67
C VAL A 262 -5.35 -16.14 -12.63
N VAL A 263 -4.36 -16.80 -12.01
CA VAL A 263 -4.56 -17.79 -10.95
C VAL A 263 -5.26 -17.13 -9.75
N LEU A 264 -4.78 -15.96 -9.36
CA LEU A 264 -5.29 -15.20 -8.21
C LEU A 264 -6.76 -14.79 -8.37
N ASN A 265 -7.24 -14.54 -9.60
CA ASN A 265 -8.64 -14.23 -9.86
C ASN A 265 -9.57 -15.41 -9.56
N GLY A 266 -9.17 -16.64 -9.91
CA GLY A 266 -9.91 -17.84 -9.53
C GLY A 266 -9.90 -18.02 -8.01
N TYR A 267 -8.71 -17.85 -7.41
CA TYR A 267 -8.51 -17.99 -5.97
C TYR A 267 -9.35 -17.02 -5.14
N LEU A 268 -9.41 -15.74 -5.52
CA LEU A 268 -10.17 -14.70 -4.81
C LEU A 268 -11.69 -14.96 -4.79
N LYS A 269 -12.24 -15.64 -5.80
CA LYS A 269 -13.67 -16.03 -5.82
C LYS A 269 -13.98 -17.05 -4.72
N LEU A 270 -13.05 -17.99 -4.50
CA LEU A 270 -13.16 -19.03 -3.47
C LEU A 270 -12.86 -18.51 -2.06
N PHE A 271 -12.17 -17.37 -1.95
CA PHE A 271 -11.84 -16.74 -0.68
C PHE A 271 -13.03 -16.02 -0.02
N ALA A 272 -14.05 -15.63 -0.81
CA ALA A 272 -15.17 -14.82 -0.34
C ALA A 272 -15.93 -15.38 0.89
N PRO A 273 -16.23 -16.69 0.99
CA PRO A 273 -16.94 -17.25 2.16
C PRO A 273 -16.16 -17.07 3.48
N TYR A 274 -14.84 -17.24 3.46
CA TYR A 274 -14.00 -17.17 4.66
C TYR A 274 -13.92 -15.77 5.25
N SER A 275 -13.99 -14.73 4.42
CA SER A 275 -14.10 -13.35 4.91
C SER A 275 -15.47 -13.05 5.54
N ALA A 276 -16.55 -13.65 5.02
CA ALA A 276 -17.90 -13.40 5.52
C ALA A 276 -18.17 -14.07 6.88
N GLU A 277 -17.56 -15.23 7.13
CA GLU A 277 -17.75 -16.02 8.35
C GLU A 277 -17.06 -15.39 9.57
N MET A 278 -15.93 -14.69 9.37
CA MET A 278 -15.19 -13.97 10.42
C MET A 278 -15.69 -12.53 10.65
N ASP A 279 -16.31 -11.92 9.63
CA ASP A 279 -17.09 -10.68 9.80
C ASP A 279 -18.35 -10.91 10.67
N SER A 280 -18.57 -12.13 11.18
CA SER A 280 -19.51 -12.42 12.27
C SER A 280 -19.27 -11.55 13.50
N THR A 281 -18.06 -11.05 13.74
CA THR A 281 -17.81 -10.03 14.79
C THR A 281 -18.43 -8.68 14.46
N LYS A 282 -18.38 -8.23 13.19
CA LYS A 282 -19.14 -7.05 12.73
C LYS A 282 -20.64 -7.31 12.64
N SER A 283 -21.05 -8.52 12.26
CA SER A 283 -22.46 -8.95 12.29
C SER A 283 -23.00 -8.94 13.71
N THR A 284 -22.25 -9.50 14.66
CA THR A 284 -22.53 -9.47 16.09
C THR A 284 -22.54 -8.03 16.61
N GLY A 285 -21.58 -7.19 16.22
CA GLY A 285 -21.57 -5.77 16.54
C GLY A 285 -22.78 -5.01 15.99
N ARG A 286 -23.19 -5.30 14.74
CA ARG A 286 -24.39 -4.73 14.13
C ARG A 286 -25.66 -5.22 14.79
N ASN A 287 -25.72 -6.50 15.16
CA ASN A 287 -26.85 -7.09 15.89
C ASN A 287 -26.95 -6.51 17.31
N LEU A 288 -25.82 -6.32 17.99
CA LEU A 288 -25.75 -5.64 19.29
C LEU A 288 -26.16 -4.17 19.18
N LEU A 289 -25.76 -3.47 18.11
CA LEU A 289 -26.18 -2.09 17.85
C LEU A 289 -27.70 -2.02 17.60
N TRP A 290 -28.25 -2.94 16.78
CA TRP A 290 -29.69 -3.03 16.57
C TRP A 290 -30.45 -3.36 17.86
N LEU A 291 -29.93 -4.28 18.67
CA LEU A 291 -30.49 -4.62 19.98
C LEU A 291 -30.50 -3.38 20.89
N PHE A 292 -29.38 -2.66 20.95
CA PHE A 292 -29.25 -1.42 21.71
C PHE A 292 -30.25 -0.35 21.24
N LEU A 293 -30.34 -0.10 19.93
CA LEU A 293 -31.31 0.84 19.35
C LEU A 293 -32.76 0.41 19.62
N ALA A 294 -33.07 -0.89 19.55
CA ALA A 294 -34.38 -1.42 19.89
C ALA A 294 -34.73 -1.20 21.37
N CYS A 295 -33.77 -1.41 22.28
CA CYS A 295 -33.95 -1.13 23.70
C CYS A 295 -34.19 0.36 23.98
N VAL A 296 -33.43 1.26 23.34
CA VAL A 296 -33.63 2.71 23.46
C VAL A 296 -34.99 3.12 22.92
N GLY A 297 -35.40 2.58 21.77
CA GLY A 297 -36.72 2.83 21.19
C GLY A 297 -37.86 2.34 22.08
N ALA A 298 -37.76 1.12 22.61
CA ALA A 298 -38.74 0.56 23.54
C ALA A 298 -38.87 1.39 24.82
N PHE A 299 -37.75 1.88 25.37
CA PHE A 299 -37.74 2.76 26.54
C PHE A 299 -38.42 4.10 26.25
N ALA A 300 -38.18 4.71 25.08
CA ALA A 300 -38.83 5.95 24.67
C ALA A 300 -40.35 5.77 24.52
N ILE A 301 -40.79 4.67 23.88
CA ILE A 301 -42.22 4.33 23.73
C ILE A 301 -42.87 4.13 25.11
N TYR A 302 -42.20 3.40 26.01
CA TYR A 302 -42.68 3.19 27.38
C TYR A 302 -42.85 4.51 28.15
N LYS A 303 -41.87 5.42 28.05
CA LYS A 303 -41.97 6.75 28.67
C LYS A 303 -43.11 7.58 28.08
N ALA A 304 -43.28 7.56 26.75
CA ALA A 304 -44.40 8.25 26.10
C ALA A 304 -45.77 7.71 26.55
N TRP A 305 -45.88 6.37 26.70
CA TRP A 305 -47.10 5.74 27.21
C TRP A 305 -47.41 6.13 28.65
N LEU A 306 -46.40 6.17 29.54
CA LEU A 306 -46.58 6.65 30.91
C LEU A 306 -47.06 8.10 30.95
N MET A 307 -46.43 9.00 30.21
CA MET A 307 -46.86 10.40 30.12
C MET A 307 -48.30 10.52 29.59
N GLY A 308 -48.66 9.74 28.57
CA GLY A 308 -50.02 9.71 28.03
C GLY A 308 -51.05 9.22 29.05
N LYS A 309 -50.68 8.23 29.88
CA LYS A 309 -51.53 7.72 30.96
C LYS A 309 -51.77 8.78 32.04
N ASP A 310 -50.73 9.50 32.45
CA ASP A 310 -50.83 10.57 33.46
C ASP A 310 -51.72 11.71 32.95
N VAL A 311 -51.51 12.17 31.70
CA VAL A 311 -52.35 13.19 31.06
C VAL A 311 -53.81 12.74 30.99
N PHE A 312 -54.08 11.47 30.65
CA PHE A 312 -55.43 10.95 30.60
C PHE A 312 -56.10 10.94 31.98
N GLN A 313 -55.36 10.56 33.03
CA GLN A 313 -55.86 10.58 34.40
C GLN A 313 -56.17 12.01 34.87
N ASP A 314 -55.30 12.97 34.56
CA ASP A 314 -55.53 14.39 34.88
C ASP A 314 -56.75 14.96 34.15
N VAL A 315 -56.96 14.58 32.88
CA VAL A 315 -58.17 14.96 32.13
C VAL A 315 -59.44 14.36 32.75
N GLN A 316 -59.39 13.12 33.23
CA GLN A 316 -60.54 12.51 33.93
C GLN A 316 -60.83 13.21 35.25
N ARG A 317 -59.81 13.48 36.07
CA ARG A 317 -59.96 14.25 37.31
C ARG A 317 -60.56 15.63 37.05
N ALA A 318 -60.05 16.37 36.06
CA ALA A 318 -60.59 17.68 35.70
C ALA A 318 -62.07 17.61 35.24
N LYS A 319 -62.46 16.54 34.53
CA LYS A 319 -63.87 16.30 34.15
C LYS A 319 -64.75 16.01 35.38
N GLU A 320 -64.28 15.18 36.31
CA GLU A 320 -64.99 14.86 37.55
C GLU A 320 -65.14 16.09 38.46
N GLU A 321 -64.08 16.88 38.64
CA GLU A 321 -64.10 18.13 39.39
C GLU A 321 -65.07 19.15 38.79
N LYS A 322 -65.09 19.28 37.45
CA LYS A 322 -66.03 20.16 36.75
C LYS A 322 -67.48 19.72 36.97
N LYS A 323 -67.79 18.42 36.86
CA LYS A 323 -69.11 17.87 37.17
C LYS A 323 -69.52 18.14 38.62
N ALA A 324 -68.62 17.89 39.57
CA ALA A 324 -68.87 18.14 40.99
C ALA A 324 -69.12 19.63 41.28
N ALA A 325 -68.40 20.54 40.61
CA ALA A 325 -68.61 21.98 40.73
C ALA A 325 -69.98 22.43 40.18
N GLU A 326 -70.41 21.88 39.04
CA GLU A 326 -71.74 22.14 38.46
C GLU A 326 -72.87 21.64 39.39
N GLU A 327 -72.72 20.47 40.01
CA GLU A 327 -73.67 19.95 40.99
C GLU A 327 -73.75 20.82 42.25
N ARG A 328 -72.60 21.30 42.77
CA ARG A 328 -72.57 22.24 43.90
C ARG A 328 -73.29 23.55 43.57
N LYS A 329 -73.08 24.11 42.37
CA LYS A 329 -73.80 25.31 41.90
C LYS A 329 -75.32 25.08 41.82
N LYS A 330 -75.76 23.92 41.29
CA LYS A 330 -77.18 23.54 41.25
C LYS A 330 -77.82 23.44 42.64
N LYS A 331 -77.08 22.95 43.64
CA LYS A 331 -77.57 22.87 45.04
C LYS A 331 -77.69 24.26 45.69
N MET A 332 -76.78 25.19 45.40
CA MET A 332 -76.82 26.54 45.98
C MET A 332 -77.92 27.43 45.38
N GLY A 333 -78.25 27.31 44.09
CA GLY A 333 -79.32 28.10 43.47
C GLY A 333 -80.77 27.66 43.78
N ARG A 334 -80.96 26.65 44.64
CA ARG A 334 -82.27 26.17 45.11
C ARG A 334 -82.60 26.55 46.56
N ARG A 335 -81.70 27.26 47.22
CA ARG A 335 -81.93 27.92 48.51
C ARG A 335 -82.21 29.39 48.24
#